data_AF-A0A3E4VUF3-F1
#
_entry.id   AF-A0A3E4VUF3-F1
#
_cell.length_a   1.000
_cell.length_b   1.000
_cell.length_c   1.000
_cell.angle_alpha   90.00
_cell.angle_beta   90.00
_cell.angle_gamma   90.00
#
_symmetry.space_group_name_H-M   'P 1'
#
loop_
_entity.id
_entity.type
_entity.pdbx_description
1 polymer ?
#
loop_
_entity_poly.entity_id
_entity_poly.type
_entity_poly.pdbx_seq_one_letter_code
_entity_poly.pdbx_strand_id
1 'polypeptide(L)'
;FNIVYTLSNKSRKAMKGTVKVVWEREFKLESNSYRPSDKKENKIDDYEWRDELGSCTVDIAAGVRFWKGIVSCKFPIQRANPRDPVSGVGYCTPIAHLYYREEGSCEWKLLRCDTEYLFNRNYPGSESAKMDEAFNYLGIIPQSW
;
A
#
# COMPACT_ATOMS: atom_id res chain seq x y z
N PHE A 1 -13.39 8.24 2.03
CA PHE A 1 -13.25 7.68 0.67
C PHE A 1 -13.16 6.17 0.78
N ASN A 2 -13.29 5.42 -0.32
CA ASN A 2 -13.19 3.95 -0.29
C ASN A 2 -12.03 3.48 -1.14
N ILE A 3 -11.30 2.48 -0.64
CA ILE A 3 -10.33 1.73 -1.45
C ILE A 3 -10.97 0.39 -1.81
N VAL A 4 -11.03 0.12 -3.10
CA VAL A 4 -11.51 -1.14 -3.66
C VAL A 4 -10.30 -1.93 -4.15
N TYR A 5 -10.23 -3.22 -3.83
CA TYR A 5 -9.13 -4.08 -4.21
C TYR A 5 -9.62 -5.48 -4.55
N THR A 6 -8.80 -6.22 -5.30
CA THR A 6 -8.98 -7.66 -5.53
C THR A 6 -7.87 -8.41 -4.81
N LEU A 7 -8.21 -9.21 -3.81
CA LEU A 7 -7.27 -10.09 -3.15
C LEU A 7 -7.08 -11.37 -3.96
N SER A 8 -5.82 -11.75 -4.14
CA SER A 8 -5.41 -12.94 -4.87
C SER A 8 -5.01 -14.06 -3.88
N ASN A 9 -5.83 -15.10 -3.76
CA ASN A 9 -5.56 -16.27 -2.94
C ASN A 9 -4.98 -17.40 -3.80
N LYS A 10 -3.64 -17.50 -3.87
CA LYS A 10 -2.95 -18.51 -4.70
C LYS A 10 -3.19 -19.93 -4.21
N SER A 11 -3.28 -20.09 -2.90
CA SER A 11 -3.46 -21.39 -2.27
C SER A 11 -4.87 -21.98 -2.48
N ARG A 12 -5.85 -21.13 -2.80
CA ARG A 12 -7.29 -21.47 -2.84
C ARG A 12 -7.80 -22.13 -1.55
N LYS A 13 -7.09 -21.98 -0.42
CA LYS A 13 -7.55 -22.43 0.89
C LYS A 13 -8.57 -21.45 1.44
N ALA A 14 -9.40 -21.92 2.37
CA ALA A 14 -10.22 -21.01 3.15
C ALA A 14 -9.31 -20.02 3.90
N MET A 15 -9.69 -18.75 3.93
CA MET A 15 -8.93 -17.69 4.60
C MET A 15 -9.89 -16.79 5.36
N LYS A 16 -9.59 -16.54 6.62
CA LYS A 16 -10.33 -15.59 7.45
C LYS A 16 -9.37 -14.67 8.17
N GLY A 17 -9.71 -13.40 8.25
CA GLY A 17 -8.82 -12.40 8.84
C GLY A 17 -9.29 -10.97 8.63
N THR A 18 -8.35 -10.05 8.65
CA THR A 18 -8.59 -8.62 8.51
C THR A 18 -7.62 -8.04 7.50
N VAL A 19 -8.12 -7.19 6.60
CA VAL A 19 -7.29 -6.30 5.80
C VAL A 19 -7.40 -4.90 6.36
N LYS A 20 -6.27 -4.20 6.44
CA LYS A 20 -6.24 -2.78 6.76
C LYS A 20 -5.49 -1.98 5.70
N VAL A 21 -5.88 -0.72 5.56
CA VAL A 21 -5.16 0.26 4.76
C VAL A 21 -4.33 1.12 5.71
N VAL A 22 -3.04 1.20 5.45
CA VAL A 22 -2.12 2.08 6.18
C VAL A 22 -1.55 3.09 5.20
N TRP A 23 -1.76 4.37 5.49
CA TRP A 23 -1.04 5.46 4.84
C TRP A 23 0.25 5.66 5.62
N GLU A 24 1.39 5.71 4.94
CA GLU A 24 2.67 5.73 5.63
C GLU A 24 3.76 6.45 4.85
N ARG A 25 4.74 6.93 5.62
CA ARG A 25 6.01 7.46 5.14
C ARG A 25 7.13 6.81 5.95
N GLU A 26 8.05 6.18 5.22
CA GLU A 26 9.26 5.55 5.75
C GLU A 26 10.44 5.89 4.84
N PHE A 27 11.61 6.16 5.43
CA PHE A 27 12.85 6.52 4.71
C PHE A 27 13.79 5.32 4.51
N LYS A 28 13.27 4.09 4.62
CA LYS A 28 14.06 2.86 4.49
C LYS A 28 13.96 2.29 3.09
N LEU A 29 15.11 2.18 2.42
CA LEU A 29 15.29 1.51 1.13
C LEU A 29 14.91 0.02 1.13
N GLU A 30 14.98 -0.65 2.29
CA GLU A 30 14.63 -2.07 2.42
C GLU A 30 13.12 -2.33 2.52
N SER A 31 12.30 -1.28 2.66
CA SER A 31 10.86 -1.44 2.63
C SER A 31 10.39 -1.72 1.19
N ASN A 32 9.38 -2.58 1.02
CA ASN A 32 8.73 -2.78 -0.30
C ASN A 32 7.80 -1.59 -0.65
N SER A 33 8.19 -0.39 -0.21
CA SER A 33 7.58 0.90 -0.55
C SER A 33 8.14 1.34 -1.90
N TYR A 34 7.32 1.96 -2.75
CA TYR A 34 7.77 2.44 -4.06
C TYR A 34 8.54 3.75 -4.00
N ARG A 35 8.46 4.50 -2.90
CA ARG A 35 9.22 5.76 -2.74
C ARG A 35 9.99 5.78 -1.43
N PRO A 36 10.88 4.81 -1.20
CA PRO A 36 11.89 4.99 -0.18
C PRO A 36 12.69 6.23 -0.62
N SER A 37 12.75 7.21 0.27
CA SER A 37 13.59 8.39 0.08
C SER A 37 14.61 8.37 1.19
N ASP A 38 15.77 8.94 0.93
CA ASP A 38 16.69 9.26 2.01
C ASP A 38 16.08 10.37 2.86
N LYS A 39 16.22 10.23 4.18
CA LYS A 39 15.92 11.30 5.12
C LYS A 39 16.87 12.47 4.84
N LYS A 40 16.36 13.70 4.84
CA LYS A 40 17.16 14.89 4.49
C LYS A 40 17.25 15.84 5.68
N GLU A 41 18.44 16.41 5.88
CA GLU A 41 18.61 17.41 6.92
C GLU A 41 17.97 18.76 6.55
N ASN A 42 17.58 19.52 7.56
CA ASN A 42 17.03 20.89 7.43
C ASN A 42 15.78 20.98 6.55
N LYS A 43 14.89 19.99 6.65
CA LYS A 43 13.61 19.95 5.95
C LYS A 43 12.43 20.13 6.89
N ILE A 44 11.35 20.66 6.33
CA ILE A 44 10.09 20.85 7.06
C ILE A 44 9.27 19.56 6.94
N ASP A 45 8.60 19.17 8.03
CA ASP A 45 7.70 18.00 8.10
C ASP A 45 8.37 16.65 7.77
N ASP A 46 9.67 16.52 8.02
CA ASP A 46 10.51 15.35 7.68
C ASP A 46 10.58 14.28 8.79
N TYR A 47 9.46 13.59 9.03
CA TYR A 47 9.34 12.56 10.07
C TYR A 47 8.64 11.29 9.55
N GLU A 48 8.93 10.12 10.11
CA GLU A 48 8.22 8.88 9.72
C GLU A 48 6.88 8.76 10.45
N TRP A 49 5.91 8.12 9.83
CA TRP A 49 4.61 7.82 10.46
C TRP A 49 3.86 6.73 9.69
N ARG A 50 2.89 6.12 10.37
CA ARG A 50 2.03 5.05 9.86
C ARG A 50 0.63 5.24 10.43
N ASP A 51 -0.28 5.75 9.61
CA ASP A 51 -1.65 6.04 10.00
C ASP A 51 -2.60 4.99 9.39
N GLU A 52 -3.31 4.26 10.24
CA GLU A 52 -4.37 3.35 9.78
C GLU A 52 -5.56 4.17 9.28
N LEU A 53 -5.93 4.00 8.02
CA LEU A 53 -7.05 4.71 7.40
C LEU A 53 -8.39 3.99 7.61
N GLY A 54 -8.34 2.67 7.79
CA GLY A 54 -9.51 1.82 7.97
C GLY A 54 -9.16 0.34 7.76
N SER A 55 -10.11 -0.52 8.09
CA SER A 55 -9.98 -1.97 7.94
C SER A 55 -11.31 -2.63 7.60
N CYS A 56 -11.25 -3.86 7.09
CA CYS A 56 -12.40 -4.71 6.85
C CYS A 56 -12.06 -6.18 7.13
N THR A 57 -13.07 -6.96 7.50
CA THR A 57 -12.94 -8.41 7.63
C THR A 57 -12.88 -9.07 6.27
N VAL A 58 -12.10 -10.14 6.18
CA VAL A 58 -12.01 -11.03 5.03
C VAL A 58 -12.47 -12.42 5.47
N ASP A 59 -13.38 -13.00 4.70
CA ASP A 59 -13.84 -14.38 4.87
C ASP A 59 -14.00 -14.99 3.47
N ILE A 60 -13.06 -15.85 3.10
CA ILE A 60 -12.91 -16.42 1.77
C ILE A 60 -13.06 -17.92 1.91
N ALA A 61 -14.07 -18.49 1.24
CA ALA A 61 -14.27 -19.92 1.16
C ALA A 61 -13.14 -20.62 0.36
N ALA A 62 -12.92 -21.90 0.64
CA ALA A 62 -12.01 -22.73 -0.14
C ALA A 62 -12.42 -22.77 -1.64
N GLY A 63 -11.43 -22.84 -2.52
CA GLY A 63 -11.59 -22.83 -3.98
C GLY A 63 -11.56 -21.43 -4.63
N VAL A 64 -11.81 -20.36 -3.86
CA VAL A 64 -11.86 -18.98 -4.38
C VAL A 64 -10.45 -18.46 -4.66
N ARG A 65 -10.19 -18.08 -5.93
CA ARG A 65 -8.91 -17.51 -6.39
C ARG A 65 -8.83 -16.00 -6.18
N PHE A 66 -9.92 -15.30 -6.48
CA PHE A 66 -9.99 -13.84 -6.44
C PHE A 66 -11.20 -13.41 -5.63
N TRP A 67 -10.99 -12.44 -4.74
CA TRP A 67 -12.04 -11.90 -3.87
C TRP A 67 -11.99 -10.37 -3.88
N LYS A 68 -13.15 -9.72 -3.99
CA LYS A 68 -13.23 -8.25 -4.02
C LYS A 68 -13.49 -7.72 -2.62
N GLY A 69 -12.64 -6.80 -2.19
CA GLY A 69 -12.76 -6.11 -0.91
C GLY A 69 -12.96 -4.62 -1.07
N ILE A 70 -13.59 -4.02 -0.07
CA ILE A 70 -13.77 -2.57 0.04
C ILE A 70 -13.42 -2.19 1.47
N VAL A 71 -12.50 -1.24 1.63
CA VAL A 71 -12.21 -0.61 2.92
C VAL A 71 -12.73 0.82 2.88
N SER A 72 -13.54 1.18 3.87
CA SER A 72 -13.91 2.56 4.13
C SER A 72 -12.74 3.26 4.82
N CYS A 73 -12.25 4.34 4.22
CA CYS A 73 -11.05 5.04 4.65
C CYS A 73 -11.36 6.47 5.09
N LYS A 74 -10.74 6.87 6.20
CA LYS A 74 -10.70 8.24 6.71
C LYS A 74 -9.28 8.55 7.19
N PHE A 75 -8.78 9.74 6.87
CA PHE A 75 -7.53 10.20 7.46
C PHE A 75 -7.75 10.54 8.93
N PRO A 76 -6.99 9.95 9.87
CA PRO A 76 -7.15 10.26 11.28
C PRO A 76 -6.55 11.61 11.65
N ILE A 77 -5.47 12.00 10.96
CA ILE A 77 -4.68 13.20 11.24
C ILE A 77 -4.25 13.82 9.90
N GLN A 78 -4.17 15.15 9.87
CA GLN A 78 -3.56 15.88 8.77
C GLN A 78 -2.04 15.76 8.78
N ARG A 79 -1.45 15.27 7.69
CA ARG A 79 0.00 15.18 7.50
C ARG A 79 0.42 16.06 6.33
N ALA A 80 1.41 16.92 6.57
CA ALA A 80 2.04 17.71 5.52
C ALA A 80 3.15 16.90 4.82
N ASN A 81 3.35 17.19 3.52
CA ASN A 81 4.44 16.59 2.76
C ASN A 81 5.78 17.20 3.20
N PRO A 82 6.85 16.38 3.29
CA PRO A 82 8.19 16.89 3.56
C PRO A 82 8.58 17.84 2.45
N ARG A 83 9.19 18.97 2.79
CA ARG A 83 9.58 19.98 1.78
C ARG A 83 10.83 20.74 2.13
N ASP A 84 11.47 21.23 1.09
CA ASP A 84 12.56 22.19 1.20
C ASP A 84 12.04 23.54 1.73
N PRO A 85 12.68 24.13 2.75
CA PRO A 85 12.21 25.38 3.36
C PRO A 85 12.36 26.61 2.46
N VAL A 86 13.28 26.59 1.48
CA VAL A 86 13.58 27.74 0.63
C VAL A 86 12.75 27.69 -0.65
N SER A 87 12.81 26.57 -1.36
CA SER A 87 12.12 26.36 -2.64
C SER A 87 10.66 25.90 -2.48
N GLY A 88 10.29 25.39 -1.31
CA GLY A 88 8.97 24.81 -1.06
C GLY A 88 8.72 23.47 -1.76
N VAL A 89 9.70 22.93 -2.49
CA VAL A 89 9.56 21.69 -3.25
C VAL A 89 9.43 20.50 -2.30
N GLY A 90 8.32 19.77 -2.45
CA GLY A 90 8.06 18.55 -1.71
C GLY A 90 8.95 17.39 -2.16
N TYR A 91 9.32 16.51 -1.24
CA TYR A 91 10.01 15.25 -1.54
C TYR A 91 9.42 14.13 -0.67
N CYS A 92 9.56 12.88 -1.10
CA CYS A 92 9.03 11.71 -0.37
C CYS A 92 7.51 11.78 -0.11
N THR A 93 6.73 11.60 -1.18
CA THR A 93 5.26 11.49 -1.11
C THR A 93 4.86 10.24 -0.31
N PRO A 94 3.95 10.35 0.67
CA PRO A 94 3.44 9.17 1.38
C PRO A 94 2.59 8.29 0.48
N ILE A 95 2.53 7.02 0.81
CA ILE A 95 1.79 6.02 0.03
C ILE A 95 0.90 5.19 0.94
N ALA A 96 -0.16 4.63 0.38
CA ALA A 96 -1.04 3.71 1.08
C ALA A 96 -0.75 2.27 0.68
N HIS A 97 -0.62 1.40 1.69
CA HIS A 97 -0.43 -0.03 1.55
C HIS A 97 -1.58 -0.80 2.21
N LEU A 98 -1.79 -2.04 1.73
CA LEU A 98 -2.71 -2.96 2.35
C LEU A 98 -1.94 -4.00 3.16
N TYR A 99 -2.39 -4.26 4.39
CA TYR A 99 -1.86 -5.31 5.25
C TYR A 99 -2.94 -6.34 5.54
N TYR A 100 -2.56 -7.61 5.61
CA TYR A 100 -3.43 -8.70 6.01
C TYR A 100 -2.96 -9.32 7.31
N ARG A 101 -3.91 -9.66 8.18
CA ARG A 101 -3.68 -10.46 9.38
C ARG A 101 -4.71 -11.57 9.42
N GLU A 102 -4.24 -12.80 9.56
CA GLU A 102 -5.09 -13.97 9.71
C GLU A 102 -5.83 -13.97 11.05
N GLU A 103 -7.04 -14.53 11.09
CA GLU A 103 -7.82 -14.67 12.32
C GLU A 103 -7.03 -15.47 13.36
N GLY A 104 -6.92 -14.93 14.58
CA GLY A 104 -6.12 -15.53 15.65
C GLY A 104 -4.61 -15.22 15.60
N SER A 105 -4.10 -14.57 14.54
CA SER A 105 -2.71 -14.12 14.47
C SER A 105 -2.53 -12.72 15.05
N CYS A 106 -1.32 -12.45 15.56
CA CYS A 106 -0.87 -11.11 15.95
C CYS A 106 -0.03 -10.42 14.86
N GLU A 107 0.34 -11.13 13.79
CA GLU A 107 1.26 -10.67 12.76
C GLU A 107 0.53 -10.02 11.59
N TRP A 108 0.93 -8.80 11.22
CA TRP A 108 0.48 -8.12 10.02
C TRP A 108 1.47 -8.34 8.88
N LYS A 109 0.96 -8.85 7.75
CA LYS A 109 1.73 -9.10 6.53
C LYS A 109 1.40 -8.06 5.48
N LEU A 110 2.41 -7.40 4.92
CA LEU A 110 2.24 -6.51 3.78
C LEU A 110 1.73 -7.31 2.58
N LEU A 111 0.59 -6.91 2.02
CA LEU A 111 0.09 -7.49 0.78
C LEU A 111 0.92 -6.97 -0.39
N ARG A 112 1.24 -7.88 -1.32
CA ARG A 112 2.00 -7.59 -2.53
C ARG A 112 1.13 -7.82 -3.76
N CYS A 113 1.45 -7.15 -4.86
CA CYS A 113 0.78 -7.39 -6.13
C CYS A 113 1.01 -8.81 -6.61
N ASP A 114 -0.03 -9.39 -7.19
CA ASP A 114 0.07 -10.69 -7.84
C ASP A 114 0.65 -10.52 -9.24
N THR A 115 1.98 -10.52 -9.33
CA THR A 115 2.74 -10.21 -10.55
C THR A 115 3.09 -11.43 -11.39
N GLU A 116 2.58 -12.61 -11.05
CA GLU A 116 2.99 -13.86 -11.70
C GLU A 116 2.68 -13.87 -13.21
N TYR A 117 1.62 -13.17 -13.63
CA TYR A 117 1.28 -13.02 -15.04
C TYR A 117 2.27 -12.13 -15.82
N LEU A 118 2.97 -11.19 -15.15
CA LEU A 118 3.95 -10.30 -15.77
C LEU A 118 5.21 -11.05 -16.23
N PHE A 119 5.48 -12.20 -15.61
CA PHE A 119 6.59 -13.07 -15.96
C PHE A 119 6.20 -14.19 -16.94
N ASN A 120 4.98 -14.16 -17.48
CA ASN A 120 4.58 -15.07 -18.54
C ASN A 120 5.34 -14.73 -19.84
N ARG A 121 5.87 -15.76 -20.53
CA ARG A 121 6.64 -15.61 -21.78
C ARG A 121 5.90 -14.80 -22.85
N ASN A 122 4.57 -14.85 -22.84
CA ASN A 122 3.72 -14.19 -23.83
C ASN A 122 3.12 -12.87 -23.32
N TYR A 123 3.67 -12.26 -22.26
CA TYR A 123 3.19 -10.97 -21.77
C TYR A 123 3.36 -9.89 -22.86
N PRO A 124 2.27 -9.22 -23.30
CA PRO A 124 2.31 -8.32 -24.44
C PRO A 124 2.85 -6.91 -24.11
N GLY A 125 3.02 -6.59 -22.82
CA GLY A 125 3.47 -5.28 -22.37
C GLY A 125 4.99 -5.11 -22.34
N SER A 126 5.44 -3.86 -22.36
CA SER A 126 6.87 -3.51 -22.24
C SER A 126 7.41 -3.79 -20.83
N GLU A 127 8.73 -3.78 -20.67
CA GLU A 127 9.36 -3.90 -19.35
C GLU A 127 8.92 -2.79 -18.39
N SER A 128 8.67 -1.57 -18.91
CA SER A 128 8.10 -0.46 -18.14
C SER A 128 6.68 -0.78 -17.65
N ALA A 129 5.85 -1.38 -18.49
CA ALA A 129 4.49 -1.77 -18.09
C ALA A 129 4.50 -2.83 -16.99
N LYS A 130 5.48 -3.74 -16.98
CA LYS A 130 5.65 -4.70 -15.87
C LYS A 130 5.98 -4.01 -14.55
N MET A 131 6.83 -2.98 -14.58
CA MET A 131 7.15 -2.21 -13.37
C MET A 131 5.92 -1.47 -12.86
N ASP A 132 5.17 -0.83 -13.75
CA ASP A 132 3.93 -0.11 -13.43
C ASP A 132 2.85 -1.02 -12.83
N GLU A 133 2.71 -2.25 -13.34
CA GLU A 133 1.73 -3.23 -12.87
C GLU A 133 2.19 -4.03 -11.63
N ALA A 134 3.47 -3.97 -11.28
CA ALA A 134 4.03 -4.62 -10.10
C ALA A 134 3.84 -3.84 -8.80
N PHE A 135 3.38 -2.60 -8.88
CA PHE A 135 3.30 -1.70 -7.74
C PHE A 135 2.18 -2.05 -6.76
N ASN A 136 2.57 -2.33 -5.52
CA ASN A 136 1.70 -2.75 -4.40
C ASN A 136 1.22 -1.58 -3.52
N TYR A 137 1.17 -0.36 -4.06
CA TYR A 137 0.83 0.85 -3.31
C TYR A 137 -0.17 1.73 -4.05
N LEU A 138 -0.82 2.62 -3.31
CA LEU A 138 -1.67 3.68 -3.85
C LEU A 138 -1.09 5.04 -3.48
N GLY A 139 -0.77 5.86 -4.48
CA GLY A 139 -0.39 7.25 -4.25
C GLY A 139 -1.63 8.07 -3.88
N ILE A 140 -1.71 8.54 -2.64
CA ILE A 140 -2.84 9.36 -2.17
C ILE A 140 -2.31 10.70 -1.68
N ILE A 141 -2.71 11.76 -2.37
CA ILE A 141 -2.39 13.14 -2.00
C ILE A 141 -3.71 13.86 -1.74
N PRO A 142 -4.08 14.11 -0.47
CA PRO A 142 -5.26 14.90 -0.14
C PRO A 142 -5.10 16.32 -0.69
N GLN A 143 -5.98 16.73 -1.60
CA GLN A 143 -6.00 18.10 -2.15
C GLN A 143 -6.65 19.10 -1.19
N SER A 144 -7.53 18.60 -0.31
CA SER A 144 -8.22 19.36 0.73
C SER A 144 -8.53 18.41 1.90
N TRP A 145 -8.66 18.98 3.10
CA TRP A 145 -8.95 18.25 4.34
C TRP A 145 -10.38 18.50 4.79
#